data_AF-A0A5J4ZTX3-F1
#
_entry.id   AF-A0A5J4ZTX3-F1
#
_cell.length_a   1.000
_cell.length_b   1.000
_cell.length_c   1.000
_cell.angle_alpha   90.00
_cell.angle_beta   90.00
_cell.angle_gamma   90.00
#
_symmetry.space_group_name_H-M   'P 1'
#
loop_
_entity.id
_entity.type
_entity.pdbx_description
1 polymer ?
#
loop_
_entity_poly.entity_id
_entity_poly.type
_entity_poly.pdbx_seq_one_letter_code
_entity_poly.pdbx_strand_id
1 'polypeptide(L)'
;MVRAVNHQFLKGRRARFLGAAFITWLFLMLATPKISHSPSYHLFADMRNFLGVPSTLNVITNFPFLIVGVLGFVLCLQGNFFVISLRRETWGWAIFYAGITAMAFGSAYYHLKPDDSKVIWDTLPMMIAYSAVFSSLTVERVGARIGLTCLFALLLLAVISTAWESGLQKL
;
A
#
# COMPACT_ATOMS: atom_id res chain seq x y z
N MET A 1 -36.93 23.77 10.25
CA MET A 1 -36.96 22.35 10.67
C MET A 1 -36.99 21.35 9.49
N VAL A 2 -37.69 21.64 8.37
CA VAL A 2 -37.83 20.73 7.20
C VAL A 2 -36.51 20.45 6.44
N ARG A 3 -35.59 21.41 6.36
CA ARG A 3 -34.32 21.27 5.61
C ARG A 3 -33.32 20.26 6.23
N ALA A 4 -33.38 20.08 7.55
CA ALA A 4 -32.51 19.16 8.28
C ALA A 4 -32.96 17.69 8.13
N VAL A 5 -34.28 17.44 8.07
CA VAL A 5 -34.86 16.10 7.89
C VAL A 5 -34.51 15.52 6.51
N ASN A 6 -34.58 16.34 5.46
CA ASN A 6 -34.23 15.92 4.10
C ASN A 6 -32.74 15.57 3.96
N HIS A 7 -31.85 16.30 4.64
CA HIS A 7 -30.42 16.02 4.65
C HIS A 7 -30.06 14.71 5.34
N GLN A 8 -30.74 14.37 6.44
CA GLN A 8 -30.54 13.09 7.12
C GLN A 8 -31.12 11.92 6.31
N PHE A 9 -32.27 12.10 5.66
CA PHE A 9 -32.89 11.08 4.81
C PHE A 9 -32.01 10.74 3.59
N LEU A 10 -31.47 11.75 2.90
CA LEU A 10 -30.54 11.56 1.78
C LEU A 10 -29.22 10.91 2.23
N LYS A 11 -28.70 11.26 3.41
CA LYS A 11 -27.50 10.63 4.00
C LYS A 11 -27.73 9.15 4.31
N GLY A 12 -28.90 8.81 4.87
CA GLY A 12 -29.30 7.42 5.13
C GLY A 12 -29.47 6.60 3.85
N ARG A 13 -30.06 7.19 2.80
CA ARG A 13 -30.22 6.53 1.49
C ARG A 13 -28.86 6.27 0.81
N ARG A 14 -27.96 7.26 0.84
CA ARG A 14 -26.59 7.12 0.32
C ARG A 14 -25.79 6.05 1.07
N ALA A 15 -25.85 6.04 2.40
CA ALA A 15 -25.18 5.04 3.22
C ALA A 15 -25.68 3.62 2.91
N ARG A 16 -26.98 3.43 2.70
CA ARG A 16 -27.56 2.14 2.29
C ARG A 16 -27.07 1.69 0.92
N PHE A 17 -27.00 2.59 -0.07
CA PHE A 17 -26.47 2.26 -1.39
C PHE A 17 -24.98 1.90 -1.35
N LEU A 18 -24.18 2.66 -0.59
CA LEU A 18 -22.76 2.34 -0.40
C LEU A 18 -22.57 1.00 0.32
N GLY A 19 -23.37 0.73 1.36
CA GLY A 19 -23.36 -0.54 2.06
C GLY A 19 -23.74 -1.71 1.15
N ALA A 20 -24.82 -1.56 0.36
CA ALA A 20 -25.24 -2.57 -0.61
C ALA A 20 -24.14 -2.81 -1.66
N ALA A 21 -23.56 -1.75 -2.23
CA ALA A 21 -22.48 -1.86 -3.20
C ALA A 21 -21.24 -2.58 -2.62
N PHE A 22 -20.87 -2.27 -1.37
CA PHE A 22 -19.77 -2.95 -0.68
C PHE A 22 -20.04 -4.43 -0.45
N ILE A 23 -21.25 -4.79 -0.01
CA ILE A 23 -21.65 -6.19 0.19
C ILE A 23 -21.67 -6.94 -1.15
N THR A 24 -22.22 -6.34 -2.20
CA THR A 24 -22.21 -6.92 -3.54
C THR A 24 -20.77 -7.12 -4.04
N TRP A 25 -19.90 -6.13 -3.86
CA TRP A 25 -18.49 -6.24 -4.21
C TRP A 25 -17.80 -7.39 -3.45
N LEU A 26 -18.03 -7.50 -2.13
CA LEU A 26 -17.49 -8.59 -1.31
C LEU A 26 -17.98 -9.96 -1.77
N PHE A 27 -19.28 -10.09 -2.08
CA PHE A 27 -19.86 -11.31 -2.61
C PHE A 27 -19.21 -11.71 -3.94
N LEU A 28 -19.02 -10.76 -4.85
CA LEU A 28 -18.34 -11.00 -6.13
C LEU A 28 -16.89 -11.44 -5.92
N MET A 29 -16.16 -10.83 -4.99
CA MET A 29 -14.78 -11.19 -4.67
C MET A 29 -14.67 -12.61 -4.09
N LEU A 30 -15.63 -13.03 -3.27
CA LEU A 30 -15.65 -14.37 -2.68
C LEU A 30 -16.15 -15.45 -3.66
N ALA A 31 -17.05 -15.10 -4.57
CA ALA A 31 -17.60 -16.01 -5.57
C ALA A 31 -16.68 -16.23 -6.78
N THR A 32 -15.80 -15.27 -7.07
CA THR A 32 -14.85 -15.38 -8.18
C THR A 32 -13.80 -16.46 -7.86
N PRO A 33 -13.55 -17.42 -8.76
CA PRO A 33 -12.54 -18.45 -8.52
C PRO A 33 -11.18 -17.80 -8.30
N LYS A 34 -10.39 -18.38 -7.39
CA LYS A 34 -9.01 -17.94 -7.15
C LYS A 34 -8.23 -18.03 -8.45
N ILE A 35 -7.61 -16.92 -8.85
CA ILE A 35 -6.67 -16.90 -9.96
C ILE A 35 -5.39 -17.54 -9.43
N SER A 36 -5.01 -18.70 -9.98
CA SER A 36 -3.77 -19.37 -9.59
C SER A 36 -2.56 -18.57 -10.07
N HIS A 37 -1.49 -18.55 -9.26
CA HIS A 37 -0.21 -18.00 -9.70
C HIS A 37 0.31 -18.90 -10.84
N SER A 38 0.61 -18.28 -11.98
CA SER A 38 1.29 -18.97 -13.06
C SER A 38 2.78 -19.12 -12.71
N PRO A 39 3.42 -20.27 -12.98
CA PRO A 39 4.86 -20.41 -12.86
C PRO A 39 5.65 -19.36 -13.66
N SER A 40 5.05 -18.83 -14.73
CA SER A 40 5.64 -17.77 -15.56
C SER A 40 5.60 -16.38 -14.90
N TYR A 41 4.99 -16.21 -13.73
CA TYR A 41 4.88 -14.94 -13.03
C TYR A 41 6.25 -14.30 -12.72
N HIS A 42 7.26 -15.14 -12.51
CA HIS A 42 8.62 -14.73 -12.21
C HIS A 42 9.49 -14.48 -13.46
N LEU A 43 8.97 -14.73 -14.67
CA LEU A 43 9.70 -14.51 -15.91
C LEU A 43 9.56 -13.05 -16.33
N PHE A 44 10.60 -12.25 -16.07
CA PHE A 44 10.63 -10.86 -16.49
C PHE A 44 11.00 -10.72 -17.97
N ALA A 45 10.50 -9.66 -18.59
CA ALA A 45 10.92 -9.28 -19.94
C ALA A 45 12.41 -8.86 -19.97
N ASP A 46 12.95 -8.38 -18.85
CA ASP A 46 14.36 -8.06 -18.72
C ASP A 46 15.19 -9.29 -18.41
N MET A 47 15.86 -9.81 -19.42
CA MET A 47 16.80 -10.94 -19.30
C MET A 47 18.27 -10.50 -19.32
N ARG A 48 18.54 -9.18 -19.26
CA ARG A 48 19.92 -8.67 -19.25
C ARG A 48 20.61 -9.01 -17.94
N ASN A 49 21.91 -9.29 -18.05
CA ASN A 49 22.80 -9.50 -16.91
C ASN A 49 24.05 -8.64 -17.10
N PHE A 50 23.98 -7.39 -16.64
CA PHE A 50 25.13 -6.50 -16.59
C PHE A 50 25.83 -6.65 -15.24
N LEU A 51 27.16 -6.75 -15.26
CA LEU A 51 28.01 -6.78 -14.06
C LEU A 51 27.64 -7.91 -13.06
N GLY A 52 27.04 -9.00 -13.52
CA GLY A 52 26.63 -10.12 -12.67
C GLY A 52 25.26 -9.96 -12.00
N VAL A 53 24.51 -8.88 -12.30
CA VAL A 53 23.18 -8.62 -11.73
C VAL A 53 22.10 -9.11 -12.71
N PRO A 54 21.33 -10.17 -12.39
CA PRO A 54 20.24 -10.64 -13.25
C PRO A 54 19.09 -9.63 -13.28
N SER A 55 18.33 -9.58 -14.38
CA SER A 55 17.21 -8.64 -14.58
C SER A 55 17.63 -7.20 -14.26
N THR A 56 18.81 -6.81 -14.77
CA THR A 56 19.56 -5.65 -14.27
C THR A 56 18.72 -4.37 -14.22
N LEU A 57 17.93 -4.09 -15.25
CA LEU A 57 17.12 -2.88 -15.27
C LEU A 57 16.04 -2.92 -14.19
N ASN A 58 15.38 -4.07 -13.98
CA ASN A 58 14.41 -4.21 -12.89
C ASN A 58 15.04 -3.92 -11.52
N VAL A 59 16.28 -4.36 -11.29
CA VAL A 59 17.01 -4.10 -10.04
C VAL A 59 17.42 -2.63 -9.93
N ILE A 60 18.05 -2.06 -10.97
CA ILE A 60 18.58 -0.68 -10.96
C ILE A 60 17.47 0.36 -10.83
N THR A 61 16.29 0.13 -11.44
CA THR A 61 15.16 1.05 -11.34
C THR A 61 14.63 1.23 -9.92
N ASN A 62 15.03 0.39 -8.96
CA ASN A 62 14.73 0.59 -7.54
C ASN A 62 15.57 1.69 -6.87
N PHE A 63 16.72 2.04 -7.43
CA PHE A 63 17.64 3.00 -6.82
C PHE A 63 17.06 4.43 -6.70
N PRO A 64 16.36 4.98 -7.70
CA PRO A 64 15.66 6.26 -7.54
C PRO A 64 14.63 6.23 -6.39
N PHE A 65 13.88 5.14 -6.22
CA PHE A 65 12.94 4.99 -5.10
C PHE A 65 13.66 4.98 -3.76
N LEU A 66 14.80 4.30 -3.67
CA LEU A 66 15.63 4.30 -2.46
C LEU A 66 16.08 5.72 -2.09
N ILE A 67 16.56 6.50 -3.07
CA ILE A 67 16.98 7.89 -2.83
C ILE A 67 15.81 8.72 -2.29
N VAL A 68 14.66 8.69 -2.97
CA VAL A 68 13.47 9.45 -2.58
C VAL A 68 12.95 9.00 -1.21
N GLY A 69 12.93 7.69 -0.95
CA GLY A 69 12.52 7.09 0.30
C GLY A 69 13.39 7.55 1.47
N VAL A 70 14.71 7.43 1.35
CA VAL A 70 15.65 7.81 2.41
C VAL A 70 15.61 9.32 2.68
N LEU A 71 15.66 10.15 1.63
CA LEU A 71 15.61 11.60 1.78
C LEU A 71 14.30 12.03 2.44
N GLY A 72 13.16 11.56 1.95
CA GLY A 72 11.86 11.88 2.53
C GLY A 72 11.74 11.44 3.98
N PHE A 73 12.21 10.24 4.31
CA PHE A 73 12.19 9.72 5.68
C PHE A 73 13.03 10.59 6.64
N VAL A 74 14.26 10.94 6.25
CA VAL A 74 15.14 11.81 7.03
C VAL A 74 14.50 13.19 7.23
N LEU A 75 13.92 13.78 6.18
CA LEU A 75 13.23 15.07 6.27
C LEU A 75 12.02 15.02 7.21
N CYS A 76 11.26 13.91 7.22
CA CYS A 76 10.17 13.71 8.17
C CYS A 76 10.66 13.65 9.62
N LEU A 77 11.80 13.00 9.88
CA LEU A 77 12.39 12.89 11.22
C LEU A 77 12.96 14.23 11.73
N GLN A 78 13.47 15.08 10.84
CA GLN A 78 14.00 16.40 11.18
C GLN A 78 12.89 17.42 11.52
N GLY A 79 11.63 17.11 11.21
CA GLY A 79 10.45 17.80 11.75
C GLY A 79 10.23 19.24 11.27
N ASN A 80 10.98 19.72 10.27
CA ASN A 80 11.03 21.15 9.93
C ASN A 80 10.93 21.49 8.44
N PHE A 81 10.72 20.50 7.56
CA PHE A 81 10.80 20.71 6.10
C PHE A 81 9.47 20.72 5.36
N PHE A 82 8.48 19.97 5.82
CA PHE A 82 7.16 20.01 5.22
C PHE A 82 6.29 21.02 5.96
N VAL A 83 5.44 21.76 5.25
CA VAL A 83 4.36 22.60 5.81
C VAL A 83 3.25 21.69 6.37
N ILE A 84 3.65 20.67 7.13
CA ILE A 84 2.76 19.73 7.81
C ILE A 84 2.20 20.48 9.00
N SER A 85 0.91 20.80 8.94
CA SER A 85 0.22 21.58 9.96
C SER A 85 -0.01 20.77 11.25
N LEU A 86 0.09 19.44 11.21
CA LEU A 86 -0.14 18.56 12.35
C LEU A 86 1.01 17.57 12.58
N ARG A 87 1.57 17.57 13.79
CA ARG A 87 2.57 16.58 14.25
C ARG A 87 2.09 15.12 14.20
N ARG A 88 0.81 14.87 13.95
CA ARG A 88 0.25 13.51 13.75
C ARG A 88 0.30 13.06 12.28
N GLU A 89 0.37 13.99 11.35
CA GLU A 89 0.47 13.74 9.91
C GLU A 89 1.90 13.31 9.52
N THR A 90 2.90 13.80 10.26
CA THR A 90 4.32 13.41 10.08
C THR A 90 4.53 11.90 10.18
N TRP A 91 3.76 11.19 11.00
CA TRP A 91 3.83 9.74 11.13
C TRP A 91 3.37 9.00 9.87
N GLY A 92 2.31 9.49 9.21
CA GLY A 92 1.84 8.92 7.95
C GLY A 92 2.88 9.07 6.86
N TRP A 93 3.46 10.26 6.71
CA TRP A 93 4.54 10.52 5.76
C TRP A 93 5.82 9.74 6.08
N ALA A 94 6.20 9.62 7.36
CA ALA A 94 7.35 8.82 7.76
C ALA A 94 7.16 7.33 7.42
N ILE A 95 5.98 6.77 7.68
CA ILE A 95 5.66 5.38 7.33
C ILE A 95 5.64 5.20 5.81
N PHE A 96 5.14 6.18 5.05
CA PHE A 96 5.18 6.17 3.60
C PHE A 96 6.62 6.07 3.08
N TYR A 97 7.50 6.99 3.49
CA TYR A 97 8.89 7.00 3.02
C TYR A 97 9.71 5.80 3.52
N ALA A 98 9.44 5.31 4.73
CA ALA A 98 9.98 4.05 5.21
C ALA A 98 9.51 2.88 4.35
N GLY A 99 8.23 2.84 3.98
CA GLY A 99 7.64 1.87 3.07
C GLY A 99 8.28 1.90 1.67
N ILE A 100 8.50 3.08 1.10
CA ILE A 100 9.20 3.26 -0.20
C ILE A 100 10.65 2.77 -0.11
N THR A 101 11.35 3.09 0.98
CA THR A 101 12.72 2.62 1.22
C THR A 101 12.76 1.09 1.31
N ALA A 102 11.88 0.50 2.11
CA ALA A 102 11.77 -0.95 2.26
C ALA A 102 11.35 -1.65 0.97
N MET A 103 10.46 -1.03 0.19
CA MET A 103 10.03 -1.49 -1.13
C MET A 103 11.20 -1.53 -2.11
N ALA A 104 12.05 -0.50 -2.15
CA ALA A 104 13.23 -0.51 -3.02
C ALA A 104 14.17 -1.68 -2.71
N PHE A 105 14.41 -1.99 -1.43
CA PHE A 105 15.22 -3.14 -1.03
C PHE A 105 14.52 -4.47 -1.32
N GLY A 106 13.23 -4.57 -1.00
CA GLY A 106 12.43 -5.78 -1.20
C GLY A 106 12.25 -6.14 -2.66
N SER A 107 12.00 -5.15 -3.50
CA SER A 107 11.92 -5.27 -4.95
C SER A 107 13.26 -5.71 -5.56
N ALA A 108 14.37 -5.10 -5.14
CA ALA A 108 15.70 -5.53 -5.57
C ALA A 108 15.98 -6.97 -5.14
N TYR A 109 15.66 -7.34 -3.90
CA TYR A 109 15.82 -8.70 -3.38
C TYR A 109 14.99 -9.73 -4.17
N TYR A 110 13.75 -9.40 -4.50
CA TYR A 110 12.89 -10.23 -5.35
C TYR A 110 13.44 -10.35 -6.76
N HIS A 111 13.81 -9.25 -7.43
CA HIS A 111 14.28 -9.26 -8.82
C HIS A 111 15.65 -9.92 -9.01
N LEU A 112 16.51 -9.91 -7.99
CA LEU A 112 17.78 -10.63 -8.01
C LEU A 112 17.59 -12.15 -8.08
N LYS A 113 16.56 -12.68 -7.43
CA LYS A 113 16.25 -14.12 -7.46
C LYS A 113 14.75 -14.35 -7.28
N PRO A 114 13.96 -14.22 -8.35
CA PRO A 114 12.50 -14.29 -8.29
C PRO A 114 12.01 -15.62 -7.73
N ASP A 115 11.08 -15.54 -6.79
CA ASP A 115 10.50 -16.68 -6.09
C ASP A 115 9.25 -16.24 -5.33
N ASP A 116 8.30 -17.14 -5.16
CA ASP A 116 7.04 -16.90 -4.44
C ASP A 116 7.31 -16.45 -3.00
N SER A 117 8.31 -17.04 -2.33
CA SER A 117 8.68 -16.64 -0.97
C SER A 117 9.27 -15.23 -0.87
N LYS A 118 9.72 -14.65 -1.99
CA LYS A 118 10.39 -13.35 -2.03
C LYS A 118 9.50 -12.21 -2.48
N VAL A 119 8.43 -12.50 -3.23
CA VAL A 119 7.50 -11.48 -3.72
C VAL A 119 6.88 -10.68 -2.58
N ILE A 120 6.65 -11.30 -1.41
CA ILE A 120 6.13 -10.61 -0.22
C ILE A 120 7.00 -9.43 0.22
N TRP A 121 8.32 -9.53 0.04
CA TRP A 121 9.24 -8.46 0.42
C TRP A 121 9.12 -7.25 -0.51
N ASP A 122 8.65 -7.43 -1.74
CA ASP A 122 8.33 -6.34 -2.65
C ASP A 122 6.92 -5.77 -2.39
N THR A 123 5.93 -6.65 -2.23
CA THR A 123 4.52 -6.26 -2.15
C THR A 123 4.12 -5.68 -0.80
N LEU A 124 4.57 -6.25 0.33
CA LEU A 124 4.18 -5.78 1.65
C LEU A 124 4.64 -4.33 1.90
N PRO A 125 5.91 -3.95 1.67
CA PRO A 125 6.33 -2.55 1.81
C PRO A 125 5.59 -1.60 0.88
N MET A 126 5.26 -2.02 -0.33
CA MET A 126 4.45 -1.24 -1.27
C MET A 126 3.04 -0.99 -0.73
N MET A 127 2.38 -2.02 -0.18
CA MET A 127 1.06 -1.88 0.44
C MET A 127 1.10 -0.97 1.69
N ILE A 128 2.17 -1.05 2.49
CA ILE A 128 2.38 -0.15 3.62
C ILE A 128 2.48 1.30 3.14
N ALA A 129 3.26 1.57 2.08
CA ALA A 129 3.38 2.90 1.50
C ALA A 129 2.03 3.43 0.99
N TYR A 130 1.27 2.63 0.24
CA TYR A 130 -0.06 3.04 -0.24
C TYR A 130 -1.05 3.30 0.90
N SER A 131 -1.03 2.48 1.93
CA SER A 131 -1.86 2.67 3.13
C SER A 131 -1.52 3.99 3.82
N ALA A 132 -0.24 4.30 3.94
CA ALA A 132 0.26 5.49 4.60
C ALA A 132 -0.07 6.78 3.84
N VAL A 133 0.12 6.81 2.51
CA VAL A 133 -0.24 8.00 1.71
C VAL A 133 -1.76 8.22 1.69
N PHE A 134 -2.56 7.15 1.52
CA PHE A 134 -4.02 7.27 1.53
C PHE A 134 -4.55 7.78 2.88
N SER A 135 -3.99 7.27 3.98
CA SER A 135 -4.31 7.74 5.32
C SER A 135 -3.93 9.20 5.52
N SER A 136 -2.73 9.61 5.06
CA SER A 136 -2.25 11.00 5.19
C SER A 136 -3.18 11.98 4.46
N LEU A 137 -3.58 11.65 3.24
CA LEU A 137 -4.59 12.42 2.50
C LEU A 137 -5.94 12.45 3.22
N THR A 138 -6.32 11.37 3.91
CA THR A 138 -7.56 11.32 4.71
C THR A 138 -7.46 12.20 5.96
N VAL A 139 -6.29 12.26 6.61
CA VAL A 139 -6.02 13.17 7.74
C VAL A 139 -6.26 14.61 7.29
N GLU A 140 -5.73 15.01 6.13
CA GLU A 140 -5.85 16.36 5.59
C GLU A 140 -7.29 16.71 5.18
N ARG A 141 -8.01 15.79 4.54
CA ARG A 141 -9.32 16.08 3.92
C ARG A 141 -10.52 15.84 4.82
N VAL A 142 -10.41 14.91 5.77
CA VAL A 142 -11.54 14.46 6.60
C VAL A 142 -11.28 14.69 8.08
N GLY A 143 -10.04 14.51 8.52
CA GLY A 143 -9.59 14.84 9.86
C GLY A 143 -8.71 13.77 10.50
N ALA A 144 -7.89 14.20 11.47
CA ALA A 144 -6.83 13.38 12.07
C ALA A 144 -7.31 12.06 12.68
N ARG A 145 -8.46 12.04 13.38
CA ARG A 145 -8.96 10.80 13.99
C ARG A 145 -9.31 9.75 12.94
N ILE A 146 -10.04 10.14 11.90
CA ILE A 146 -10.49 9.23 10.84
C ILE A 146 -9.28 8.76 10.03
N GLY A 147 -8.37 9.66 9.67
CA GLY A 147 -7.16 9.31 8.95
C GLY A 147 -6.25 8.35 9.72
N LEU A 148 -6.03 8.57 11.03
CA LEU A 148 -5.23 7.64 11.85
C LEU A 148 -5.90 6.27 12.02
N THR A 149 -7.22 6.21 12.23
CA THR A 149 -7.94 4.93 12.25
C THR A 149 -7.81 4.22 10.91
N CYS A 150 -7.90 4.97 9.81
CA CYS A 150 -7.69 4.45 8.46
C CYS A 150 -6.26 3.89 8.27
N LEU A 151 -5.23 4.54 8.83
CA LEU A 151 -3.85 4.05 8.79
C LEU A 151 -3.75 2.65 9.40
N PHE A 152 -4.16 2.52 10.66
CA PHE A 152 -4.03 1.25 11.38
C PHE A 152 -4.87 0.14 10.74
N ALA A 153 -6.09 0.47 10.29
CA ALA A 153 -6.95 -0.50 9.60
C ALA A 153 -6.31 -0.99 8.29
N LEU A 154 -5.77 -0.10 7.46
CA LEU A 154 -5.15 -0.47 6.20
C LEU A 154 -3.83 -1.22 6.39
N LEU A 155 -3.00 -0.83 7.36
CA LEU A 155 -1.77 -1.56 7.68
C LEU A 155 -2.07 -2.98 8.17
N LEU A 156 -3.07 -3.15 9.04
CA LEU A 156 -3.50 -4.47 9.50
C LEU A 156 -4.02 -5.31 8.32
N LEU A 157 -4.83 -4.72 7.46
CA LEU A 157 -5.33 -5.40 6.24
C LEU A 157 -4.19 -5.79 5.30
N ALA A 158 -3.18 -4.94 5.11
CA ALA A 158 -2.01 -5.25 4.28
C ALA A 158 -1.24 -6.47 4.83
N VAL A 159 -1.02 -6.52 6.15
CA VAL A 159 -0.33 -7.65 6.80
C VAL A 159 -1.18 -8.93 6.71
N ILE A 160 -2.48 -8.85 7.00
CA ILE A 160 -3.38 -10.02 6.93
C ILE A 160 -3.46 -10.53 5.49
N SER A 161 -3.62 -9.65 4.51
CA SER A 161 -3.74 -10.00 3.09
C SER A 161 -2.48 -10.71 2.58
N THR A 162 -1.31 -10.16 2.88
CA THR A 162 -0.02 -10.73 2.44
C THR A 162 0.31 -12.05 3.15
N ALA A 163 -0.03 -12.16 4.45
CA ALA A 163 0.11 -13.41 5.18
C ALA A 163 -0.83 -14.51 4.65
N TRP A 164 -2.06 -14.15 4.30
CA TRP A 164 -3.02 -15.07 3.69
C TRP A 164 -2.55 -15.56 2.32
N GLU A 165 -2.08 -14.67 1.46
CA GLU A 165 -1.51 -15.00 0.14
C GLU A 165 -0.30 -15.93 0.27
N SER A 166 0.64 -15.60 1.16
CA SER A 166 1.83 -16.42 1.41
C SER A 166 1.49 -17.80 1.98
N GLY A 167 0.40 -17.90 2.76
CA GLY A 167 -0.11 -19.17 3.26
C GLY A 167 -0.70 -20.04 2.14
N LEU A 168 -1.40 -19.42 1.18
CA LEU A 168 -1.96 -20.11 0.03
C LEU A 168 -0.90 -20.65 -0.92
N GLN A 169 0.23 -19.96 -1.09
CA GLN A 169 1.33 -20.43 -1.93
C GLN A 169 2.04 -21.69 -1.40
N LYS A 170 1.84 -22.04 -0.12
CA LYS A 170 2.44 -23.22 0.51
C LYS A 170 1.57 -24.48 0.45
N LEU A 171 0.31 -24.35 0.02
CA LEU A 171 -0.69 -25.43 -0.05
C LEU A 171 -0.82 -25.94 -1.50
#